data_AF-A0AAD4B9M1-F1
#
_entry.id   AF-A0AAD4B9M1-F1
#
_cell.length_a   1.000
_cell.length_b   1.000
_cell.length_c   1.000
_cell.angle_alpha   90.00
_cell.angle_beta   90.00
_cell.angle_gamma   90.00
#
_symmetry.space_group_name_H-M   'P 1'
#
loop_
_entity.id
_entity.type
_entity.pdbx_description
1 polymer ?
#
loop_
_entity_poly.entity_id
_entity_poly.type
_entity_poly.pdbx_seq_one_letter_code
_entity_poly.pdbx_strand_id
1 'polypeptide(L)'
;MLVLPALHTYLSQLLSPPSIHTALLLTPEGALVSYASQTSAERPARQKSKDDIRIIAGLGAEVWAETRDEEEGMVESELGRILVLAVEDGRMSVQDTDPLLLLAVNGTLEADWDAMRIKACCNCV
;
A
#
# COMPACT_ATOMS: atom_id res chain seq x y z
N MET A 1 1.26 18.57 -10.62
CA MET A 1 1.79 17.45 -11.45
C MET A 1 2.53 16.52 -10.51
N LEU A 2 2.18 15.23 -10.46
CA LEU A 2 2.84 14.26 -9.58
C LEU A 2 4.27 13.99 -10.06
N VAL A 3 5.22 13.96 -9.14
CA VAL A 3 6.63 13.65 -9.43
C VAL A 3 6.86 12.16 -9.20
N LEU A 4 6.62 11.35 -10.23
CA LEU A 4 6.65 9.88 -10.13
C LEU A 4 7.95 9.29 -9.54
N PRO A 5 9.16 9.80 -9.87
CA PRO A 5 10.38 9.30 -9.24
C PRO A 5 10.40 9.51 -7.71
N ALA A 6 9.88 10.66 -7.24
CA ALA A 6 9.79 10.94 -5.81
C ALA A 6 8.80 10.00 -5.11
N LEU A 7 7.67 9.69 -5.75
CA LEU A 7 6.71 8.70 -5.23
C LEU A 7 7.35 7.31 -5.13
N HIS A 8 8.09 6.88 -6.15
CA HIS A 8 8.78 5.59 -6.09
C HIS A 8 9.84 5.56 -4.98
N THR A 9 10.61 6.64 -4.80
CA THR A 9 11.56 6.76 -3.69
C THR A 9 10.86 6.66 -2.33
N TYR A 10 9.74 7.36 -2.18
CA TYR A 10 8.91 7.30 -0.98
C TYR A 10 8.42 5.88 -0.69
N LEU A 11 7.80 5.23 -1.67
CA LEU A 11 7.30 3.85 -1.54
C LEU A 11 8.43 2.86 -1.23
N SER A 12 9.62 3.10 -1.77
CA SER A 12 10.81 2.27 -1.48
C SER A 12 11.25 2.36 -0.02
N GLN A 13 11.02 3.50 0.67
CA GLN A 13 11.36 3.69 2.09
C GLN A 13 10.39 2.99 3.05
N LEU A 14 9.19 2.65 2.57
CA LEU A 14 8.22 1.83 3.30
C LEU A 14 8.62 0.35 3.35
N LEU A 15 9.41 -0.10 2.37
CA LEU A 15 9.89 -1.47 2.31
C LEU A 15 10.78 -1.75 3.53
N SER A 16 10.47 -2.84 4.24
CA SER A 16 11.19 -3.27 5.44
C SER A 16 11.36 -4.79 5.39
N PRO A 17 12.35 -5.31 4.64
CA PRO A 17 12.54 -6.74 4.53
C PRO A 17 12.87 -7.39 5.89
N PRO A 18 12.37 -8.61 6.16
CA PRO A 18 11.48 -9.41 5.33
C PRO A 18 9.99 -9.10 5.54
N SER A 19 9.63 -8.19 6.46
CA SER A 19 8.25 -7.98 6.90
C SER A 19 7.39 -7.29 5.85
N ILE A 20 7.80 -6.13 5.33
CA ILE A 20 7.08 -5.39 4.28
C ILE A 20 7.86 -5.48 2.98
N HIS A 21 7.29 -6.12 1.98
CA HIS A 21 7.97 -6.37 0.71
C HIS A 21 7.39 -5.57 -0.47
N THR A 22 6.19 -5.02 -0.34
CA THR A 22 5.53 -4.25 -1.40
C THR A 22 4.78 -3.07 -0.80
N ALA A 23 4.88 -1.91 -1.45
CA ALA A 23 4.08 -0.73 -1.14
C ALA A 23 3.60 -0.13 -2.45
N LEU A 24 2.34 0.31 -2.51
CA LEU A 24 1.77 0.90 -3.71
C LEU A 24 0.79 2.02 -3.41
N LEU A 25 0.75 2.98 -4.33
CA LEU A 25 -0.29 3.99 -4.43
C LEU A 25 -1.30 3.54 -5.46
N LEU A 26 -2.58 3.64 -5.10
CA LEU A 26 -3.70 3.31 -5.94
C LEU A 26 -4.82 4.35 -5.79
N THR A 27 -5.77 4.37 -6.70
CA THR A 27 -7.03 5.09 -6.53
C THR A 27 -8.05 4.21 -5.80
N PRO A 28 -9.12 4.78 -5.21
CA PRO A 28 -10.21 4.00 -4.61
C PRO A 28 -10.91 3.03 -5.57
N GLU A 29 -10.82 3.25 -6.89
CA GLU A 29 -11.35 2.35 -7.91
C GLU A 29 -10.39 1.19 -8.24
N GLY A 30 -9.28 1.05 -7.52
CA GLY A 30 -8.28 -0.01 -7.72
C GLY A 30 -7.27 0.26 -8.82
N ALA A 31 -7.22 1.48 -9.38
CA ALA A 31 -6.25 1.83 -10.41
C ALA A 31 -4.86 2.02 -9.80
N LEU A 32 -3.88 1.24 -10.24
CA LEU A 32 -2.49 1.35 -9.79
C LEU A 32 -1.83 2.64 -10.30
N VAL A 33 -1.32 3.47 -9.39
CA VAL A 33 -0.63 4.74 -9.69
C VAL A 33 0.89 4.58 -9.66
N SER A 34 1.42 4.00 -8.59
CA SER A 34 2.86 3.76 -8.42
C SER A 34 3.09 2.60 -7.46
N TYR A 35 4.21 1.91 -7.54
CA TYR A 35 4.56 0.85 -6.59
C TYR A 35 6.07 0.75 -6.40
N ALA A 36 6.47 0.25 -5.25
CA ALA A 36 7.78 -0.28 -4.98
C ALA A 36 7.63 -1.72 -4.47
N SER A 37 8.51 -2.61 -4.93
CA SER A 37 8.56 -3.98 -4.47
C SER A 37 9.99 -4.42 -4.34
N GLN A 38 10.27 -5.22 -3.32
CA GLN A 38 11.57 -5.86 -3.18
C GLN A 38 11.78 -6.82 -4.35
N THR A 39 12.96 -6.71 -4.95
CA THR A 39 13.47 -7.69 -5.91
C THR A 39 14.47 -8.53 -5.12
N SER A 40 14.11 -9.76 -4.74
CA SER A 40 15.05 -10.63 -4.03
C SER A 40 16.12 -11.10 -5.01
N ALA A 41 17.34 -10.56 -4.89
CA ALA A 41 18.52 -11.04 -5.65
C ALA A 41 18.81 -12.54 -5.38
N GLU A 42 18.36 -13.08 -4.25
CA GLU A 42 18.55 -14.48 -3.85
C GLU A 42 17.50 -15.44 -4.44
N ARG A 43 16.44 -14.93 -5.09
CA ARG A 43 15.46 -15.74 -5.84
C ARG A 43 14.99 -14.98 -7.08
N PRO A 44 15.69 -15.10 -8.23
CA PRO A 44 15.25 -14.49 -9.50
C PRO A 44 13.88 -15.02 -10.01
N ALA A 45 13.35 -16.10 -9.42
CA ALA A 45 12.07 -16.71 -9.79
C ALA A 45 10.82 -16.07 -9.16
N ARG A 46 10.96 -15.11 -8.22
CA ARG A 46 9.84 -14.44 -7.54
C ARG A 46 10.01 -12.92 -7.51
N GLN A 47 10.44 -12.32 -8.62
CA GLN A 47 10.04 -10.93 -8.83
C GLN A 47 8.51 -10.93 -8.85
N LYS A 48 7.88 -10.25 -7.87
CA LYS A 48 6.41 -10.17 -7.82
C LYS A 48 5.93 -9.72 -9.19
N SER A 49 5.09 -10.54 -9.80
CA SER A 49 4.66 -10.28 -11.17
C SER A 49 3.90 -8.94 -11.17
N LYS A 50 3.91 -8.23 -12.29
CA LYS A 50 3.10 -7.02 -12.41
C LYS A 50 1.60 -7.32 -12.17
N ASP A 51 1.18 -8.56 -12.41
CA ASP A 51 -0.17 -9.02 -12.16
C ASP A 51 -0.44 -9.19 -10.66
N ASP A 52 0.51 -9.70 -9.86
CA ASP A 52 0.39 -9.76 -8.40
C ASP A 52 0.18 -8.35 -7.82
N ILE A 53 0.92 -7.35 -8.33
CA ILE A 53 0.77 -5.95 -7.89
C ILE A 53 -0.62 -5.41 -8.22
N ARG A 54 -1.18 -5.78 -9.37
CA ARG A 54 -2.55 -5.40 -9.75
C ARG A 54 -3.60 -6.09 -8.89
N ILE A 55 -3.37 -7.35 -8.51
CA ILE A 55 -4.24 -8.06 -7.57
C ILE A 55 -4.24 -7.35 -6.22
N ILE A 56 -3.07 -6.98 -5.68
CA ILE A 56 -2.98 -6.22 -4.42
C ILE A 56 -3.73 -4.89 -4.53
N ALA A 57 -3.62 -4.19 -5.67
CA ALA A 57 -4.34 -2.94 -5.87
C ALA A 57 -5.88 -3.14 -5.91
N GLY A 58 -6.36 -4.17 -6.62
CA GLY A 58 -7.79 -4.50 -6.65
C GLY A 58 -8.32 -4.87 -5.27
N LEU A 59 -7.64 -5.81 -4.59
CA LEU A 59 -8.01 -6.22 -3.22
C LEU A 59 -7.97 -5.04 -2.24
N GLY A 60 -6.96 -4.18 -2.34
CA GLY A 60 -6.84 -3.02 -1.46
C GLY A 60 -7.99 -2.03 -1.62
N ALA A 61 -8.47 -1.82 -2.85
CA ALA A 61 -9.63 -0.99 -3.13
C ALA A 61 -10.95 -1.61 -2.62
N GLU A 62 -11.14 -2.92 -2.81
CA GLU A 62 -12.32 -3.64 -2.29
C GLU A 62 -12.38 -3.57 -0.76
N VAL A 63 -11.26 -3.88 -0.10
CA VAL A 63 -11.17 -3.83 1.36
C VAL A 63 -11.44 -2.41 1.86
N TRP A 64 -10.85 -1.38 1.24
CA TRP A 64 -11.13 0.01 1.60
C TRP A 64 -12.62 0.35 1.45
N ALA A 65 -13.26 -0.06 0.36
CA ALA A 65 -14.69 0.20 0.15
C ALA A 65 -15.57 -0.42 1.25
N GLU A 66 -15.15 -1.54 1.84
CA GLU A 66 -15.85 -2.22 2.94
C GLU A 66 -15.52 -1.64 4.33
N THR A 67 -14.34 -1.05 4.50
CA THR A 67 -13.78 -0.69 5.83
C THR A 67 -13.46 0.78 6.01
N ARG A 68 -13.77 1.66 5.05
CA ARG A 68 -13.46 3.10 5.09
C ARG A 68 -13.93 3.83 6.36
N ASP A 69 -14.99 3.35 7.01
CA ASP A 69 -15.52 3.92 8.26
C ASP A 69 -14.58 3.68 9.47
N GLU A 70 -13.65 2.73 9.33
CA GLU A 70 -12.62 2.39 10.32
C GLU A 70 -11.29 3.13 10.07
N GLU A 71 -11.25 4.03 9.07
CA GLU A 71 -10.07 4.81 8.62
C GLU A 71 -8.90 3.97 8.08
N GLU A 72 -9.02 2.66 8.09
CA GLU A 72 -8.04 1.71 7.57
C GLU A 72 -8.67 0.40 7.10
N GLY A 73 -8.03 -0.23 6.12
CA GLY A 73 -8.41 -1.54 5.61
C GLY A 73 -7.34 -2.58 5.87
N MET A 74 -7.73 -3.76 6.33
CA MET A 74 -6.81 -4.85 6.66
C MET A 74 -7.30 -6.18 6.10
N VAL A 75 -6.45 -6.89 5.37
CA VAL A 75 -6.78 -8.22 4.84
C VAL A 75 -5.58 -9.16 4.81
N GLU A 76 -5.79 -10.42 5.19
CA GLU A 76 -4.82 -11.49 4.96
C GLU A 76 -5.19 -12.25 3.67
N SER A 77 -4.21 -12.45 2.78
CA SER A 77 -4.38 -13.10 1.49
C SER A 77 -3.20 -14.02 1.17
N GLU A 78 -3.32 -14.82 0.10
CA GLU A 78 -2.20 -15.62 -0.41
C GLU A 78 -0.98 -14.77 -0.82
N LEU A 79 -1.16 -13.48 -1.08
CA LEU A 79 -0.10 -12.56 -1.45
C LEU A 79 0.59 -11.92 -0.24
N GLY A 80 0.07 -12.14 0.97
CA GLY A 80 0.52 -11.53 2.21
C GLY A 80 -0.59 -10.82 2.99
N ARG A 81 -0.17 -10.07 4.00
CA ARG A 81 -1.02 -9.17 4.79
C ARG A 81 -1.00 -7.79 4.17
N ILE A 82 -2.17 -7.28 3.80
CA ILE A 82 -2.34 -5.98 3.13
C ILE A 82 -3.01 -5.02 4.11
N LEU A 83 -2.32 -3.91 4.39
CA LEU A 83 -2.84 -2.75 5.11
C LEU A 83 -3.11 -1.65 4.07
N VAL A 84 -4.26 -0.98 4.18
CA VAL A 84 -4.69 0.10 3.29
C VAL A 84 -5.05 1.32 4.12
N LEU A 85 -4.51 2.48 3.76
CA LEU A 85 -4.77 3.76 4.41
C LEU A 85 -5.14 4.82 3.37
N ALA A 86 -6.00 5.77 3.75
CA ALA A 86 -6.22 6.97 2.95
C ALA A 86 -4.96 7.85 2.92
N VAL A 87 -4.63 8.41 1.75
CA VAL A 87 -3.62 9.46 1.64
C VAL A 87 -4.32 10.80 1.82
N GLU A 88 -4.17 11.40 2.99
CA GLU A 88 -4.74 12.70 3.30
C GLU A 88 -3.91 13.85 2.70
N ASP A 89 -4.58 14.84 2.13
CA ASP A 89 -3.98 16.15 1.90
C ASP A 89 -4.24 16.99 3.15
N GLY A 90 -3.19 17.37 3.89
CA GLY A 90 -3.29 18.16 5.13
C GLY A 90 -3.94 19.55 4.99
N ARG A 91 -4.52 19.85 3.81
CA ARG A 91 -5.27 21.07 3.48
C ARG A 91 -6.79 20.85 3.41
N MET A 92 -7.27 19.61 3.47
CA MET A 92 -8.67 19.25 3.22
C MET A 92 -9.31 18.60 4.45
N SER A 93 -9.87 19.41 5.35
CA SER A 93 -10.83 18.92 6.34
C SER A 93 -12.21 18.81 5.69
N VAL A 94 -12.42 17.79 4.87
CA VAL A 94 -13.77 17.50 4.35
C VAL A 94 -14.12 16.09 4.76
N GLN A 95 -14.86 16.00 5.86
CA GLN A 95 -15.34 14.78 6.51
C GLN A 95 -16.32 13.94 5.65
N ASP A 96 -16.26 14.03 4.32
CA ASP A 96 -17.27 13.42 3.44
C ASP A 96 -16.80 13.17 1.99
N THR A 97 -15.53 13.40 1.66
CA THR A 97 -15.01 13.14 0.30
C THR A 97 -14.09 11.93 0.32
N ASP A 98 -14.40 10.93 -0.52
CA ASP A 98 -13.53 9.78 -0.75
C ASP A 98 -12.09 10.25 -1.08
N PRO A 99 -11.05 9.61 -0.52
CA PRO A 99 -9.68 10.04 -0.71
C PRO A 99 -9.28 9.92 -2.18
N LEU A 100 -8.46 10.85 -2.68
CA LEU A 100 -7.97 10.77 -4.07
C LEU A 100 -7.04 9.58 -4.31
N LEU A 101 -6.31 9.17 -3.27
CA LEU A 101 -5.33 8.11 -3.31
C LEU A 101 -5.38 7.30 -2.02
N LEU A 102 -5.08 6.01 -2.16
CA LEU A 102 -4.87 5.08 -1.06
C LEU A 102 -3.42 4.61 -1.08
N LEU A 103 -2.88 4.33 0.10
CA LEU A 103 -1.60 3.67 0.31
C LEU A 103 -1.87 2.24 0.73
N ALA A 104 -1.46 1.26 -0.09
CA ALA A 104 -1.47 -0.14 0.29
C ALA A 104 -0.05 -0.62 0.60
N VAL A 105 0.13 -1.23 1.77
CA VAL A 105 1.38 -1.84 2.23
C VAL A 105 1.14 -3.33 2.39
N ASN A 106 1.92 -4.15 1.69
CA ASN A 106 1.81 -5.60 1.72
C ASN A 106 3.07 -6.22 2.34
N GLY A 107 2.84 -6.96 3.41
CA GLY A 107 3.84 -7.71 4.14
C GLY A 107 3.64 -9.21 4.07
N THR A 108 4.56 -9.97 4.65
CA THR A 108 4.42 -11.43 4.76
C THR A 108 3.23 -11.83 5.63
N LEU A 109 2.86 -13.11 5.60
CA LEU A 109 1.80 -13.66 6.47
C LEU A 109 2.14 -13.52 7.97
N GLU A 110 3.41 -13.38 8.32
CA GLU A 110 3.87 -13.20 9.70
C GLU A 110 4.12 -11.71 10.04
N ALA A 111 3.84 -10.80 9.11
CA ALA A 111 4.04 -9.38 9.35
C ALA A 111 3.07 -8.88 10.44
N ASP A 112 3.61 -8.17 11.42
CA ASP A 112 2.85 -7.57 12.50
C ASP A 112 2.09 -6.33 12.01
N TRP A 113 0.78 -6.28 12.29
CA TRP A 113 -0.10 -5.23 11.81
C TRP A 113 0.25 -3.85 12.40
N ASP A 114 0.58 -3.79 13.69
CA ASP A 114 0.93 -2.54 14.35
C ASP A 114 2.25 -1.99 13.81
N ALA A 115 3.25 -2.85 13.60
CA ALA A 115 4.50 -2.45 12.96
C ALA A 115 4.29 -1.94 11.52
N MET A 116 3.39 -2.58 10.75
CA MET A 116 3.02 -2.12 9.42
C MET A 116 2.35 -0.75 9.45
N ARG A 117 1.40 -0.55 10.37
CA ARG A 117 0.69 0.72 10.56
C ARG A 117 1.63 1.84 10.95
N ILE A 118 2.47 1.62 11.97
CA ILE A 118 3.48 2.60 12.39
C ILE A 118 4.37 3.00 11.21
N LYS A 119 4.82 2.03 10.42
CA LYS A 119 5.68 2.31 9.26
C LYS A 119 4.95 3.11 8.17
N ALA A 120 3.70 2.78 7.90
CA ALA A 120 2.87 3.48 6.93
C ALA A 120 2.56 4.92 7.36
N CYS A 121 2.10 5.10 8.60
CA CYS A 121 1.73 6.41 9.15
C CYS A 121 2.95 7.33 9.38
N CYS A 122 4.05 6.84 9.94
CA CYS A 122 5.23 7.68 10.23
C CYS A 122 5.94 8.20 8.99
N ASN A 123 5.69 7.61 7.83
CA ASN A 123 6.23 8.07 6.56
C ASN A 123 5.25 9.03 5.85
N CYS A 124 3.96 9.09 6.21
CA CYS A 124 3.02 10.08 5.69
C CYS A 124 3.36 11.48 6.25
N VAL A 125 4.35 12.16 5.67
CA VAL A 125 4.79 13.53 6.02
C VAL A 125 4.73 14.43 4.80
#